data_AF-A0A3D5KVI8-F1
#
_entry.id   AF-A0A3D5KVI8-F1
#
_cell.length_a   1.000
_cell.length_b   1.000
_cell.length_c   1.000
_cell.angle_alpha   90.00
_cell.angle_beta   90.00
_cell.angle_gamma   90.00
#
_symmetry.space_group_name_H-M   'P 1'
#
loop_
_entity.id
_entity.type
_entity.pdbx_description
1 polymer ?
#
loop_
_entity_poly.entity_id
_entity_poly.type
_entity_poly.pdbx_seq_one_letter_code
_entity_poly.pdbx_strand_id
1 'polypeptide(L)'
;MEEVIGSPESIRDDILHKDISMKNFIVFILLLAVHLSSSAQVFEKFKLKESEIPKEYKITDKTLFKSIQPKLFYDNPDLYKSILGSVKSKEYQSFESANDEGTVVFFEYEKNVDSTGFLEGLLWGGSKPTREHPEEYLIKDNILIIWSFSKKSPIKKLLMEKVKLAN
;
A
#
# COMPACT_ATOMS: atom_id res chain seq x y z
N MET A 1 -56.56 -15.30 30.86
CA MET A 1 -55.52 -15.21 29.82
C MET A 1 -54.41 -16.15 30.27
N GLU A 2 -54.47 -17.41 29.83
CA GLU A 2 -53.36 -18.35 30.07
C GLU A 2 -52.35 -18.19 28.94
N GLU A 3 -51.10 -17.93 29.34
CA GLU A 3 -49.96 -17.82 28.45
C GLU A 3 -49.57 -19.23 28.00
N VAL A 4 -49.67 -19.52 26.70
CA VAL A 4 -49.24 -20.80 26.12
C VAL A 4 -47.71 -20.82 26.09
N ILE A 5 -47.10 -21.39 27.11
CA ILE A 5 -45.66 -21.62 27.18
C ILE A 5 -45.36 -22.82 26.26
N GLY A 6 -44.53 -22.61 25.22
CA GLY A 6 -44.17 -23.63 24.23
C GLY A 6 -43.64 -24.92 24.86
N SER A 7 -43.84 -26.06 24.19
CA SER A 7 -43.42 -27.35 24.74
C SER A 7 -41.89 -27.41 24.90
N PRO A 8 -41.37 -28.14 25.90
CA PRO A 8 -39.92 -28.24 26.14
C PRO A 8 -39.11 -28.73 24.92
N GLU A 9 -39.77 -29.45 24.01
CA GLU A 9 -39.18 -29.97 22.78
C GLU A 9 -39.07 -28.88 21.71
N SER A 10 -40.08 -28.01 21.55
CA SER A 10 -40.02 -26.88 20.61
C SER A 10 -38.97 -25.84 21.04
N ILE A 11 -38.85 -25.60 22.35
CA ILE A 11 -37.86 -24.67 22.90
C ILE A 11 -36.43 -25.19 22.65
N ARG A 12 -36.22 -26.51 22.73
CA ARG A 12 -34.91 -27.13 22.46
C ARG A 12 -34.51 -27.01 21.00
N ASP A 13 -35.43 -27.27 20.07
CA ASP A 13 -35.16 -27.19 18.64
C ASP A 13 -34.89 -25.74 18.19
N ASP A 14 -35.61 -24.76 18.75
CA ASP A 14 -35.38 -23.34 18.49
C ASP A 14 -34.00 -22.87 18.98
N ILE A 15 -33.56 -23.32 20.16
CA ILE A 15 -32.22 -23.01 20.69
C ILE A 15 -31.14 -23.65 19.81
N LEU A 16 -31.33 -24.91 19.42
CA LEU A 16 -30.36 -25.65 18.60
C LEU A 16 -30.19 -25.00 17.21
N HIS A 17 -31.30 -24.60 16.58
CA HIS A 17 -31.28 -23.92 15.28
C HIS A 17 -30.61 -22.55 15.35
N LYS A 18 -30.85 -21.79 16.42
CA LYS A 18 -30.25 -20.47 16.63
C LYS A 18 -28.74 -20.55 16.84
N ASP A 19 -28.27 -21.56 17.59
CA ASP A 19 -26.84 -21.80 17.80
C ASP A 19 -26.11 -22.24 16.53
N ILE A 20 -26.71 -23.09 15.71
CA ILE A 20 -26.14 -23.51 14.41
C ILE A 20 -26.08 -22.31 13.45
N SER A 21 -27.14 -21.50 13.40
CA SER A 21 -27.20 -20.28 12.58
C SER A 21 -26.13 -19.24 13.01
N MET A 22 -25.96 -19.04 14.31
CA MET A 22 -24.97 -18.12 14.88
C MET A 22 -23.53 -18.59 14.64
N LYS A 23 -23.25 -19.90 14.77
CA LYS A 23 -21.94 -20.47 14.43
C LYS A 23 -21.62 -20.30 12.94
N ASN A 24 -22.58 -20.56 12.06
CA ASN A 24 -22.40 -20.38 10.62
C ASN A 24 -22.18 -18.91 10.24
N PHE A 25 -22.86 -17.98 10.91
CA PHE A 25 -22.65 -16.55 10.73
C PHE A 25 -21.26 -16.10 11.20
N ILE A 26 -20.78 -16.60 12.34
CA ILE A 26 -19.42 -16.33 12.83
C ILE A 26 -18.36 -16.87 11.88
N VAL A 27 -18.54 -18.10 11.36
CA VAL A 27 -17.64 -18.69 10.36
C VAL A 27 -17.63 -17.87 9.07
N PHE A 28 -18.78 -17.37 8.62
CA PHE A 28 -18.87 -16.50 7.45
C PHE A 28 -18.15 -15.17 7.64
N ILE A 29 -18.30 -14.52 8.81
CA ILE A 29 -17.58 -13.28 9.15
C ILE A 29 -16.05 -13.52 9.19
N LEU A 30 -15.61 -14.65 9.75
CA LEU A 30 -14.19 -15.00 9.80
C LEU A 30 -13.61 -15.24 8.39
N LEU A 31 -14.33 -15.94 7.51
CA LEU A 31 -13.91 -16.15 6.12
C LEU A 31 -13.83 -14.81 5.35
N LEU A 32 -14.75 -13.89 5.60
CA LEU A 32 -14.74 -12.56 4.98
C LEU A 32 -13.52 -11.74 5.45
N ALA A 33 -13.18 -11.78 6.75
CA ALA A 33 -12.04 -11.04 7.30
C ALA A 33 -10.68 -11.49 6.74
N VAL A 34 -10.53 -12.79 6.42
CA VAL A 34 -9.30 -13.34 5.82
C VAL A 34 -9.09 -12.83 4.40
N HIS A 35 -10.15 -12.62 3.61
CA HIS A 35 -10.03 -12.17 2.22
C HIS A 35 -9.67 -10.67 2.08
N LEU A 36 -10.01 -9.82 3.06
CA LEU A 36 -9.74 -8.37 2.97
C LEU A 36 -8.29 -7.97 3.27
N SER A 37 -7.47 -8.87 3.83
CA SER A 37 -6.14 -8.49 4.37
C SER A 37 -4.98 -8.64 3.40
N SER A 38 -5.21 -9.11 2.18
CA SER A 38 -4.10 -9.62 1.34
C SER A 38 -3.29 -8.55 0.60
N SER A 39 -3.83 -7.35 0.33
CA SER A 39 -3.11 -6.29 -0.39
C SER A 39 -2.17 -5.47 0.49
N ALA A 40 -2.59 -5.18 1.73
CA ALA A 40 -1.79 -4.38 2.66
C ALA A 40 -0.44 -5.04 2.97
N GLN A 41 -0.36 -6.37 2.90
CA GLN A 41 0.80 -7.11 3.39
C GLN A 41 2.04 -7.02 2.47
N VAL A 42 1.87 -6.67 1.19
CA VAL A 42 2.97 -6.67 0.21
C VAL A 42 3.99 -5.56 0.51
N PHE A 43 3.51 -4.36 0.86
CA PHE A 43 4.36 -3.19 1.01
C PHE A 43 4.87 -2.94 2.43
N GLU A 44 4.30 -3.59 3.45
CA GLU A 44 4.72 -3.42 4.85
C GLU A 44 6.20 -3.74 5.09
N LYS A 45 6.79 -4.65 4.29
CA LYS A 45 8.23 -4.93 4.36
C LYS A 45 9.12 -3.78 3.85
N PHE A 46 8.57 -2.91 3.01
CA PHE A 46 9.29 -1.78 2.42
C PHE A 46 9.08 -0.46 3.17
N LYS A 47 7.96 -0.31 3.89
CA LYS A 47 7.67 0.88 4.69
C LYS A 47 8.50 0.96 5.96
N LEU A 48 8.81 2.18 6.38
CA LEU A 48 9.39 2.41 7.71
C LEU A 48 8.29 2.34 8.77
N LYS A 49 8.56 1.61 9.84
CA LYS A 49 7.76 1.63 11.07
C LYS A 49 8.13 2.85 11.89
N GLU A 50 7.24 3.33 12.75
CA GLU A 50 7.49 4.48 13.62
C GLU A 50 8.80 4.35 14.41
N SER A 51 9.15 3.14 14.87
CA SER A 51 10.39 2.88 15.61
C SER A 51 11.67 3.06 14.79
N GLU A 52 11.58 3.01 13.46
CA GLU A 52 12.70 3.17 12.52
C GLU A 52 12.84 4.63 12.07
N ILE A 53 11.84 5.49 12.34
CA ILE A 53 11.81 6.86 11.85
C ILE A 53 12.62 7.76 12.80
N PRO A 54 13.57 8.57 12.28
CA PRO A 54 14.29 9.53 13.10
C PRO A 54 13.33 10.53 13.75
N LYS A 55 13.62 10.95 14.99
CA LYS A 55 12.71 11.72 15.85
C LYS A 55 12.26 13.06 15.25
N GLU A 56 13.05 13.61 14.34
CA GLU A 56 12.78 14.86 13.65
C GLU A 56 11.75 14.74 12.51
N TYR A 57 11.42 13.51 12.07
CA TYR A 57 10.40 13.26 11.05
C TYR A 57 9.08 12.84 11.66
N LYS A 58 8.00 13.10 10.92
CA LYS A 58 6.66 12.60 11.18
C LYS A 58 6.09 11.95 9.92
N ILE A 59 5.33 10.88 10.10
CA ILE A 59 4.47 10.36 9.03
C ILE A 59 3.29 11.32 8.87
N THR A 60 2.87 11.53 7.63
CA THR A 60 1.72 12.37 7.30
C THR A 60 0.87 11.72 6.21
N ASP A 61 -0.44 11.96 6.25
CA ASP A 61 -1.39 11.48 5.24
C ASP A 61 -1.41 12.37 3.99
N LYS A 62 -0.61 13.44 3.96
CA LYS A 62 -0.46 14.29 2.79
C LYS A 62 0.58 13.70 1.85
N THR A 63 0.32 13.75 0.55
CA THR A 63 1.36 13.46 -0.46
C THR A 63 2.25 14.69 -0.66
N LEU A 64 3.56 14.52 -0.52
CA LEU A 64 4.60 15.57 -0.56
C LEU A 64 5.58 15.32 -1.74
N PHE A 65 5.04 15.09 -2.93
CA PHE A 65 5.85 14.89 -4.14
C PHE A 65 6.70 16.11 -4.50
N LYS A 66 7.93 15.87 -4.96
CA LYS A 66 8.86 16.92 -5.41
C LYS A 66 8.61 17.40 -6.83
N SER A 67 7.90 16.64 -7.64
CA SER A 67 7.47 17.05 -8.98
C SER A 67 6.10 16.49 -9.34
N ILE A 68 5.51 17.00 -10.42
CA ILE A 68 4.16 16.64 -10.86
C ILE A 68 4.10 15.23 -11.47
N GLN A 69 5.21 14.73 -12.01
CA GLN A 69 5.33 13.44 -12.69
C GLN A 69 4.96 12.26 -11.78
N PRO A 70 5.63 12.03 -10.63
CA PRO A 70 5.27 10.93 -9.73
C PRO A 70 3.87 11.12 -9.12
N LYS A 71 3.41 12.37 -8.94
CA LYS A 71 2.04 12.65 -8.48
C LYS A 71 1.00 12.18 -9.49
N LEU A 72 1.11 12.61 -10.75
CA LEU A 72 0.20 12.21 -11.81
C LEU A 72 0.23 10.70 -12.03
N PHE A 73 1.41 10.11 -11.99
CA PHE A 73 1.60 8.68 -12.10
C PHE A 73 0.90 7.90 -10.98
N TYR A 74 1.03 8.37 -9.72
CA TYR A 74 0.32 7.78 -8.59
C TYR A 74 -1.19 7.99 -8.68
N ASP A 75 -1.64 9.19 -9.02
CA ASP A 75 -3.07 9.52 -9.07
C ASP A 75 -3.80 8.78 -10.22
N ASN A 76 -3.09 8.47 -11.31
CA ASN A 76 -3.65 7.87 -12.53
C ASN A 76 -2.90 6.59 -12.95
N PRO A 77 -2.97 5.50 -12.16
CA PRO A 77 -2.18 4.29 -12.42
C PRO A 77 -2.51 3.60 -13.76
N ASP A 78 -3.74 3.77 -14.26
CA ASP A 78 -4.17 3.18 -15.53
C ASP A 78 -3.67 3.94 -16.77
N LEU A 79 -3.16 5.16 -16.60
CA LEU A 79 -2.72 6.01 -17.73
C LEU A 79 -1.67 5.32 -18.61
N TYR A 80 -0.84 4.46 -17.99
CA TYR A 80 0.25 3.75 -18.65
C TYR A 80 0.08 2.23 -18.62
N LYS A 81 -1.16 1.77 -18.44
CA LYS A 81 -1.49 0.34 -18.37
C LYS A 81 -1.02 -0.47 -19.57
N SER A 82 -1.03 0.11 -20.77
CA SER A 82 -0.56 -0.54 -21.99
C SER A 82 0.96 -0.77 -22.02
N ILE A 83 1.73 -0.02 -21.21
CA ILE A 83 3.19 -0.02 -21.20
C ILE A 83 3.73 -0.74 -19.96
N LEU A 84 3.11 -0.49 -18.80
CA LEU A 84 3.55 -1.02 -17.50
C LEU A 84 2.70 -2.19 -17.00
N GLY A 85 1.57 -2.47 -17.66
CA GLY A 85 0.60 -3.46 -17.22
C GLY A 85 -0.40 -2.91 -16.20
N SER A 86 -1.33 -3.77 -15.78
CA SER A 86 -2.33 -3.43 -14.78
C SER A 86 -1.70 -3.33 -13.39
N VAL A 87 -2.02 -2.26 -12.66
CA VAL A 87 -1.68 -2.14 -11.24
C VAL A 87 -2.64 -3.00 -10.44
N LYS A 88 -2.10 -3.94 -9.66
CA LYS A 88 -2.82 -4.79 -8.72
C LYS A 88 -3.06 -4.08 -7.39
N SER A 89 -2.04 -3.41 -6.88
CA SER A 89 -2.13 -2.61 -5.65
C SER A 89 -1.15 -1.44 -5.68
N LYS A 90 -1.47 -0.36 -4.95
CA LYS A 90 -0.58 0.78 -4.77
C LYS A 90 -0.74 1.38 -3.39
N GLU A 91 0.36 1.86 -2.83
CA GLU A 91 0.40 2.53 -1.54
C GLU A 91 1.46 3.63 -1.53
N TYR A 92 1.46 4.45 -0.48
CA TYR A 92 2.49 5.46 -0.28
C TYR A 92 2.83 5.61 1.20
N GLN A 93 3.96 6.24 1.47
CA GLN A 93 4.32 6.72 2.79
C GLN A 93 5.00 8.08 2.64
N SER A 94 4.47 9.08 3.34
CA SER A 94 5.01 10.43 3.32
C SER A 94 5.64 10.79 4.65
N PHE A 95 6.69 11.60 4.57
CA PHE A 95 7.44 12.06 5.72
C PHE A 95 7.64 13.57 5.63
N GLU A 96 7.54 14.25 6.76
CA GLU A 96 7.84 15.67 6.89
C GLU A 96 8.71 15.94 8.12
N SER A 97 9.63 16.89 7.98
CA SER A 97 10.44 17.49 9.04
C SER A 97 10.64 18.97 8.72
N ALA A 98 11.35 19.71 9.56
CA ALA A 98 11.62 21.12 9.33
C ALA A 98 12.42 21.41 8.04
N ASN A 99 13.27 20.47 7.59
CA ASN A 99 14.23 20.70 6.50
C ASN A 99 14.20 19.65 5.39
N ASP A 100 13.37 18.62 5.52
CA ASP A 100 13.24 17.55 4.54
C ASP A 100 11.84 16.97 4.58
N GLU A 101 11.33 16.62 3.41
CA GLU A 101 10.03 16.04 3.25
C GLU A 101 10.00 15.28 1.92
N GLY A 102 9.06 14.35 1.80
CA GLY A 102 8.82 13.66 0.54
C GLY A 102 7.89 12.48 0.69
N THR A 103 7.59 11.86 -0.45
CA THR A 103 6.73 10.69 -0.53
C THR A 103 7.46 9.57 -1.24
N VAL A 104 7.43 8.37 -0.65
CA VAL A 104 7.69 7.12 -1.38
C VAL A 104 6.35 6.53 -1.80
N VAL A 105 6.27 6.10 -3.05
CA VAL A 105 5.11 5.37 -3.57
C VAL A 105 5.54 3.97 -3.99
N PHE A 106 4.63 3.03 -3.81
CA PHE A 106 4.79 1.63 -4.11
C PHE A 106 3.68 1.21 -5.07
N PHE A 107 4.03 0.44 -6.09
CA PHE A 107 3.11 -0.19 -7.01
C PHE A 107 3.45 -1.66 -7.12
N GLU A 108 2.41 -2.50 -7.10
CA GLU A 108 2.47 -3.90 -7.46
C GLU A 108 1.67 -4.07 -8.74
N TYR A 109 2.28 -4.66 -9.74
CA TYR A 109 1.68 -4.93 -11.04
C TYR A 109 1.25 -6.40 -11.13
N GLU A 110 0.29 -6.69 -12.01
CA GLU A 110 -0.11 -8.06 -12.34
C GLU A 110 1.02 -8.86 -13.02
N LYS A 111 2.00 -8.16 -13.59
CA LYS A 111 3.15 -8.73 -14.30
C LYS A 111 4.42 -7.98 -13.95
N ASN A 112 5.57 -8.54 -14.28
CA ASN A 112 6.85 -7.85 -14.14
C ASN A 112 6.88 -6.55 -14.95
N VAL A 113 7.62 -5.58 -14.42
CA VAL A 113 7.80 -4.26 -15.05
C VAL A 113 9.14 -4.22 -15.76
N ASP A 114 9.12 -4.16 -17.08
CA ASP A 114 10.34 -4.31 -17.90
C ASP A 114 10.76 -2.99 -18.57
N SER A 115 9.90 -1.97 -18.47
CA SER A 115 9.95 -0.74 -19.28
C SER A 115 10.73 0.40 -18.61
N THR A 116 11.99 0.18 -18.25
CA THR A 116 12.83 1.18 -17.55
C THR A 116 12.93 2.50 -18.33
N GLY A 117 13.26 2.46 -19.62
CA GLY A 117 13.40 3.68 -20.44
C GLY A 117 12.12 4.53 -20.51
N PHE A 118 10.94 3.90 -20.41
CA PHE A 118 9.67 4.61 -20.29
C PHE A 118 9.58 5.36 -18.96
N LEU A 119 9.94 4.71 -17.85
CA LEU A 119 9.93 5.34 -16.52
C LEU A 119 10.94 6.49 -16.43
N GLU A 120 12.13 6.32 -16.99
CA GLU A 120 13.15 7.38 -17.03
C GLU A 120 12.63 8.61 -17.80
N GLY A 121 12.07 8.38 -19.00
CA GLY A 121 11.45 9.44 -19.80
C GLY A 121 10.26 10.11 -19.08
N LEU A 122 9.43 9.33 -18.40
CA LEU A 122 8.27 9.82 -17.65
C LEU A 122 8.68 10.67 -16.44
N LEU A 123 9.64 10.18 -15.64
CA LEU A 123 10.02 10.83 -14.39
C LEU A 123 10.95 12.01 -14.62
N TRP A 124 11.88 11.90 -15.56
CA TRP A 124 12.99 12.85 -15.69
C TRP A 124 13.03 13.60 -17.03
N GLY A 125 12.23 13.20 -18.01
CA GLY A 125 12.33 13.71 -19.39
C GLY A 125 13.62 13.28 -20.10
N GLY A 126 14.31 12.25 -19.59
CA GLY A 126 15.62 11.79 -20.05
C GLY A 126 16.09 10.58 -19.24
N SER A 127 17.37 10.22 -19.33
CA SER A 127 17.87 8.96 -18.76
C SER A 127 18.37 9.04 -17.31
N LYS A 128 18.25 10.18 -16.63
CA LYS A 128 18.75 10.34 -15.25
C LYS A 128 18.02 11.42 -14.44
N PRO A 129 18.01 11.33 -13.10
CA PRO A 129 17.47 12.37 -12.24
C PRO A 129 18.16 13.71 -12.45
N THR A 130 17.39 14.77 -12.35
CA THR A 130 17.86 16.17 -12.43
C THR A 130 17.62 16.88 -11.10
N ARG A 131 17.91 18.18 -11.02
CA ARG A 131 17.59 18.96 -9.82
C ARG A 131 16.07 19.20 -9.73
N GLU A 132 15.44 19.41 -10.87
CA GLU A 132 14.02 19.66 -11.04
C GLU A 132 13.20 18.37 -10.90
N HIS A 133 13.79 17.23 -11.29
CA HIS A 133 13.23 15.89 -11.12
C HIS A 133 14.20 14.99 -10.32
N PRO A 134 14.27 15.16 -8.99
CA PRO A 134 15.21 14.44 -8.14
C PRO A 134 14.75 13.00 -7.81
N GLU A 135 13.63 12.56 -8.38
CA GLU A 135 13.05 11.25 -8.12
C GLU A 135 14.03 10.12 -8.42
N GLU A 136 14.01 9.10 -7.59
CA GLU A 136 14.71 7.84 -7.85
C GLU A 136 13.68 6.70 -7.84
N TYR A 137 13.97 5.60 -8.53
CA TYR A 137 13.09 4.44 -8.53
C TYR A 137 13.87 3.12 -8.47
N LEU A 138 13.17 2.07 -8.08
CA LEU A 138 13.63 0.69 -8.13
C LEU A 138 12.51 -0.17 -8.70
N ILE A 139 12.86 -1.08 -9.59
CA ILE A 139 12.00 -2.19 -9.99
C ILE A 139 12.57 -3.48 -9.40
N LYS A 140 11.70 -4.30 -8.81
CA LYS A 140 11.98 -5.67 -8.37
C LYS A 140 10.78 -6.54 -8.73
N ASP A 141 10.96 -7.41 -9.72
CA ASP A 141 9.91 -8.24 -10.30
C ASP A 141 8.70 -7.41 -10.75
N ASN A 142 7.55 -7.58 -10.12
CA ASN A 142 6.32 -6.82 -10.37
C ASN A 142 6.14 -5.61 -9.45
N ILE A 143 7.15 -5.27 -8.64
CA ILE A 143 7.11 -4.13 -7.72
C ILE A 143 7.91 -2.95 -8.29
N LEU A 144 7.27 -1.79 -8.36
CA LEU A 144 7.91 -0.51 -8.64
C LEU A 144 7.83 0.38 -7.40
N ILE A 145 8.97 0.93 -6.99
CA ILE A 145 9.09 1.85 -5.87
C ILE A 145 9.67 3.15 -6.40
N ILE A 146 9.02 4.27 -6.12
CA ILE A 146 9.49 5.61 -6.52
C ILE A 146 9.64 6.48 -5.28
N TRP A 147 10.83 7.02 -5.09
CA TRP A 147 11.16 7.98 -4.03
C TRP A 147 11.12 9.39 -4.59
N SER A 148 10.10 10.16 -4.24
CA SER A 148 10.02 11.59 -4.55
C SER A 148 10.50 12.41 -3.35
N PHE A 149 11.82 12.50 -3.21
CA PHE A 149 12.50 13.25 -2.16
C PHE A 149 13.64 14.07 -2.75
N SER A 150 14.14 15.03 -1.96
CA SER A 150 15.36 15.74 -2.34
C SER A 150 16.56 14.78 -2.48
N LYS A 151 17.54 15.14 -3.33
CA LYS A 151 18.72 14.29 -3.56
C LYS A 151 19.47 13.94 -2.25
N LYS A 152 19.52 14.88 -1.30
CA LYS A 152 20.24 14.75 -0.03
C LYS A 152 19.37 14.27 1.14
N SER A 153 18.10 13.92 0.90
CA SER A 153 17.16 13.47 1.92
C SER A 153 17.72 12.30 2.75
N PRO A 154 17.89 12.46 4.07
CA PRO A 154 18.28 11.38 4.98
C PRO A 154 17.23 10.27 5.03
N ILE A 155 15.94 10.61 5.10
CA ILE A 155 14.86 9.62 5.20
C ILE A 155 14.77 8.78 3.91
N LYS A 156 15.02 9.37 2.74
CA LYS A 156 15.13 8.62 1.49
C LYS A 156 16.22 7.55 1.57
N LYS A 157 17.40 7.89 2.06
CA LYS A 157 18.52 6.92 2.17
C LYS A 157 18.11 5.74 3.04
N LEU A 158 17.50 6.00 4.19
CA LEU A 158 17.01 4.97 5.09
C LEU A 158 15.96 4.06 4.42
N LEU A 159 15.01 4.64 3.67
CA LEU A 159 14.03 3.88 2.89
C LEU A 159 14.70 3.00 1.82
N MET A 160 15.66 3.55 1.07
CA MET A 160 16.37 2.81 0.03
C MET A 160 17.19 1.65 0.63
N GLU A 161 17.83 1.86 1.78
CA GLU A 161 18.54 0.82 2.51
C GLU A 161 17.58 -0.28 2.98
N LYS A 162 16.44 0.08 3.57
CA LYS A 162 15.41 -0.87 3.97
C LYS A 162 14.93 -1.72 2.80
N VAL A 163 14.60 -1.09 1.68
CA VAL A 163 14.13 -1.79 0.47
C VAL A 163 15.18 -2.75 -0.07
N LYS A 164 16.47 -2.38 -0.05
CA LYS A 164 17.56 -3.27 -0.47
C LYS A 164 17.73 -4.49 0.44
N LEU A 165 17.44 -4.35 1.73
CA LEU A 165 17.52 -5.45 2.70
C LEU A 165 16.27 -6.34 2.71
N ALA A 166 15.15 -5.86 2.17
CA ALA A 166 13.93 -6.63 2.00
C ALA A 166 14.09 -7.61 0.82
N ASN A 167 14.67 -8.77 1.10
CA ASN A 167 14.73 -9.91 0.17
C ASN A 167 13.33 -10.38 -0.23
#